data_AF-A0AAW8ARE4-F1
#
_entry.id   AF-A0AAW8ARE4-F1
#
_cell.length_a   1.000
_cell.length_b   1.000
_cell.length_c   1.000
_cell.angle_alpha   90.00
_cell.angle_beta   90.00
_cell.angle_gamma   90.00
#
_symmetry.space_group_name_H-M   'P 1'
#
loop_
_entity.id
_entity.type
_entity.pdbx_description
1 polymer ?
#
loop_
_entity_poly.entity_id
_entity_poly.type
_entity_poly.pdbx_seq_one_letter_code
_entity_poly.pdbx_strand_id
1 'polypeptide(L)'
;GRLFPTPERIAAESRDDIASLGIIGRRADSLIALAQAWPTLAFARREGTPEAAAEALTALPGIGPWTAAYMLMRGWSWPDA
;
A
#
# COMPACT_ATOMS: atom_id res chain seq x y z
N GLY A 1 -0.10 -2.64 24.29
CA GLY A 1 0.33 -3.49 23.16
C GLY A 1 0.88 -2.61 22.06
N ARG A 2 1.84 -3.09 21.26
CA ARG A 2 2.37 -2.33 20.12
C ARG A 2 1.39 -2.45 18.95
N LEU A 3 0.81 -1.33 18.53
CA LEU A 3 -0.03 -1.28 17.33
C LEU A 3 0.82 -1.25 16.07
N PHE A 4 0.24 -1.70 14.96
CA PHE A 4 0.85 -1.51 13.64
C PHE A 4 0.94 0.00 13.33
N PRO A 5 1.99 0.48 12.65
CA PRO A 5 2.13 1.89 12.31
C PRO A 5 1.00 2.40 11.41
N THR A 6 0.59 3.66 11.62
CA THR A 6 -0.37 4.31 10.73
C THR A 6 0.29 4.70 9.39
N PRO A 7 -0.50 4.93 8.33
CA PRO A 7 0.02 5.45 7.07
C PRO A 7 0.81 6.75 7.25
N GLU A 8 0.34 7.68 8.06
CA GLU A 8 1.00 8.98 8.29
C GLU A 8 2.38 8.79 8.91
N ARG A 9 2.50 7.82 9.83
CA ARG A 9 3.79 7.48 10.44
C ARG A 9 4.75 6.90 9.42
N ILE A 10 4.31 5.98 8.55
CA ILE A 10 5.16 5.39 7.49
C ILE A 10 5.56 6.45 6.46
N ALA A 11 4.63 7.34 6.07
CA ALA A 11 4.85 8.39 5.10
C ALA A 11 5.90 9.42 5.54
N ALA A 12 6.13 9.55 6.85
CA ALA A 12 7.12 10.45 7.44
C ALA A 12 8.52 9.83 7.58
N GLU A 13 8.68 8.52 7.35
CA GLU A 13 9.98 7.85 7.41
C GLU A 13 10.79 8.14 6.14
N SER A 14 12.12 8.12 6.26
CA SER A 14 12.98 8.09 5.09
C SER A 14 13.08 6.67 4.51
N ARG A 15 13.53 6.58 3.25
CA ARG A 15 13.86 5.30 2.61
C ARG A 15 14.87 4.50 3.44
N ASP A 16 15.89 5.16 3.99
CA ASP A 16 16.97 4.51 4.72
C ASP A 16 16.49 4.00 6.09
N ASP A 17 15.58 4.72 6.76
CA ASP A 17 14.96 4.28 8.01
C ASP A 17 14.22 2.96 7.82
N ILE A 18 13.40 2.85 6.77
CA ILE A 18 12.69 1.62 6.44
C ILE A 18 13.65 0.54 5.96
N ALA A 19 14.64 0.88 5.13
CA ALA A 19 15.60 -0.08 4.59
C ALA A 19 16.49 -0.71 5.68
N SER A 20 16.77 0.04 6.75
CA SER A 20 17.52 -0.46 7.93
C SER A 20 16.85 -1.69 8.59
N LEU A 21 15.56 -1.90 8.35
CA LEU A 21 14.79 -3.06 8.82
C LEU A 21 15.01 -4.33 7.98
N GLY A 22 15.94 -4.31 7.02
CA GLY A 22 16.18 -5.41 6.08
C GLY A 22 15.24 -5.40 4.86
N ILE A 23 14.52 -4.30 4.64
CA ILE A 23 13.65 -4.12 3.48
C ILE A 23 14.49 -3.53 2.34
N ILE A 24 14.45 -4.13 1.15
CA ILE A 24 15.20 -3.59 0.00
C ILE A 24 14.72 -2.17 -0.33
N GLY A 25 15.64 -1.26 -0.66
CA GLY A 25 15.33 0.17 -0.82
C GLY A 25 14.16 0.45 -1.76
N ARG A 26 14.04 -0.27 -2.88
CA ARG A 26 12.89 -0.12 -3.81
C ARG A 26 11.54 -0.46 -3.16
N ARG A 27 11.50 -1.42 -2.24
CA ARG A 27 10.28 -1.75 -1.48
C ARG A 27 9.99 -0.70 -0.42
N ALA A 28 11.03 -0.11 0.20
CA ALA A 28 10.85 1.02 1.10
C ALA A 28 10.19 2.20 0.37
N ASP A 29 10.68 2.52 -0.84
CA ASP A 29 10.10 3.57 -1.70
C ASP A 29 8.62 3.28 -2.00
N SER A 30 8.26 2.03 -2.33
CA SER A 30 6.86 1.62 -2.55
C SER A 30 5.99 1.73 -1.30
N LEU A 31 6.51 1.38 -0.12
CA LEU A 31 5.78 1.50 1.14
C LEU A 31 5.47 2.96 1.49
N ILE A 32 6.44 3.85 1.30
CA ILE A 32 6.27 5.30 1.53
C ILE A 32 5.25 5.86 0.53
N ALA A 33 5.37 5.54 -0.76
CA ALA A 33 4.42 6.01 -1.77
C ALA A 33 2.98 5.53 -1.50
N LEU A 34 2.81 4.26 -1.11
CA LEU A 34 1.52 3.72 -0.70
C LEU A 34 0.95 4.45 0.52
N ALA A 35 1.78 4.68 1.54
CA ALA A 35 1.38 5.36 2.76
C ALA A 35 0.95 6.82 2.51
N GLN A 36 1.65 7.53 1.63
CA GLN A 36 1.30 8.89 1.21
C GLN A 36 -0.03 8.93 0.43
N ALA A 37 -0.26 7.98 -0.47
CA ALA A 37 -1.50 7.91 -1.24
C ALA A 37 -2.70 7.43 -0.40
N TRP A 38 -2.45 6.71 0.69
CA TRP A 38 -3.45 5.97 1.47
C TRP A 38 -4.73 6.77 1.78
N PRO A 39 -4.70 8.02 2.27
CA PRO A 39 -5.92 8.76 2.61
C PRO A 39 -6.85 9.01 1.40
N THR A 40 -6.31 8.97 0.19
CA THR A 40 -7.03 9.24 -1.05
C THR A 40 -7.46 7.98 -1.80
N LEU A 41 -6.88 6.82 -1.47
CA LEU A 41 -7.20 5.57 -2.14
C LEU A 41 -8.63 5.13 -1.82
N ALA A 42 -9.41 4.88 -2.86
CA ALA A 42 -10.75 4.30 -2.76
C ALA A 42 -10.73 3.01 -1.93
N PHE A 43 -9.69 2.18 -2.13
CA PHE A 43 -9.38 1.00 -1.31
C PHE A 43 -9.36 1.29 0.20
N ALA A 44 -8.57 2.28 0.62
CA ALA A 44 -8.39 2.61 2.03
C ALA A 44 -9.66 3.19 2.66
N ARG A 45 -10.43 3.95 1.87
CA ARG A 45 -11.71 4.54 2.27
C ARG A 45 -12.88 3.56 2.24
N ARG A 46 -12.64 2.35 1.73
CA ARG A 46 -13.63 1.32 1.45
C ARG A 46 -14.73 1.77 0.48
N GLU A 47 -14.34 2.49 -0.56
CA GLU A 47 -15.22 3.05 -1.60
C GLU A 47 -14.81 2.54 -3.00
N GLY A 48 -15.73 2.58 -3.97
CA GLY A 48 -15.45 2.20 -5.37
C GLY A 48 -15.56 0.70 -5.67
N THR A 49 -15.10 0.28 -6.85
CA THR A 49 -15.13 -1.11 -7.32
C THR A 49 -13.74 -1.77 -7.21
N PRO A 50 -13.65 -3.12 -7.24
CA PRO A 50 -12.37 -3.83 -7.31
C PRO A 50 -11.45 -3.36 -8.43
N GLU A 51 -12.01 -3.10 -9.60
CA GLU A 51 -11.26 -2.69 -10.78
C GLU A 51 -10.66 -1.29 -10.58
N ALA A 52 -11.46 -0.33 -10.10
CA ALA A 52 -10.99 1.02 -9.81
C ALA A 52 -9.95 1.04 -8.69
N ALA A 53 -10.11 0.20 -7.66
CA ALA A 53 -9.14 0.05 -6.59
C ALA A 53 -7.81 -0.58 -7.09
N ALA A 54 -7.89 -1.60 -7.95
CA ALA A 54 -6.72 -2.20 -8.58
C ALA A 54 -5.98 -1.20 -9.47
N GLU A 55 -6.70 -0.41 -10.27
CA GLU A 55 -6.13 0.64 -11.10
C GLU A 55 -5.39 1.68 -10.24
N ALA A 56 -6.02 2.20 -9.20
CA ALA A 56 -5.40 3.16 -8.29
C ALA A 56 -4.15 2.60 -7.58
N LEU A 57 -4.19 1.32 -7.17
CA LEU A 57 -3.04 0.65 -6.54
C LEU A 57 -1.90 0.46 -7.54
N THR A 58 -2.18 0.02 -8.76
CA THR A 58 -1.15 -0.25 -9.78
C THR A 58 -0.53 1.02 -10.38
N ALA A 59 -1.18 2.18 -10.21
CA ALA A 59 -0.58 3.46 -10.52
C ALA A 59 0.57 3.85 -9.55
N LEU A 60 0.67 3.19 -8.39
CA LEU A 60 1.72 3.46 -7.40
C LEU A 60 3.04 2.78 -7.78
N PRO A 61 4.19 3.45 -7.56
CA PRO A 61 5.48 2.90 -7.93
C PRO A 61 5.79 1.61 -7.18
N GLY A 62 6.07 0.55 -7.95
CA GLY A 62 6.44 -0.77 -7.43
C GLY A 62 5.27 -1.63 -6.94
N ILE A 63 4.02 -1.20 -7.19
CA ILE A 63 2.84 -2.04 -7.03
C ILE A 63 2.40 -2.52 -8.43
N GLY A 64 2.61 -3.80 -8.71
CA GLY A 64 2.15 -4.42 -9.96
C GLY A 64 0.77 -5.06 -9.84
N PRO A 65 0.17 -5.53 -10.95
CA PRO A 65 -1.16 -6.15 -10.96
C PRO A 65 -1.31 -7.29 -9.95
N TRP A 66 -0.30 -8.14 -9.83
CA TRP A 66 -0.31 -9.24 -8.86
C TRP A 66 -0.37 -8.76 -7.40
N THR A 67 0.40 -7.71 -7.05
CA THR A 67 0.39 -7.16 -5.70
C THR A 67 -0.94 -6.47 -5.38
N ALA A 68 -1.50 -5.73 -6.33
CA ALA A 68 -2.80 -5.11 -6.19
C ALA A 68 -3.90 -6.16 -5.95
N ALA A 69 -4.01 -7.18 -6.81
CA ALA A 69 -4.96 -8.28 -6.65
C ALA A 69 -4.83 -8.97 -5.27
N TYR A 70 -3.60 -9.26 -4.85
CA TYR A 70 -3.36 -9.85 -3.53
C TYR A 70 -3.83 -8.94 -2.37
N MET A 71 -3.60 -7.63 -2.48
CA MET A 71 -4.09 -6.64 -1.50
C MET A 71 -5.61 -6.58 -1.47
N LEU A 72 -6.28 -6.66 -2.63
CA LEU A 72 -7.74 -6.71 -2.70
C LEU A 72 -8.30 -7.98 -2.03
N MET A 73 -7.74 -9.14 -2.37
CA MET A 73 -8.15 -10.42 -1.80
C MET A 73 -7.93 -10.51 -0.28
N ARG A 74 -6.77 -10.07 0.22
CA ARG A 74 -6.40 -10.22 1.64
C ARG A 74 -6.72 -9.03 2.52
N GLY A 75 -6.67 -7.83 1.98
CA GLY A 75 -6.96 -6.59 2.70
C GLY A 75 -8.45 -6.23 2.71
N TRP A 76 -9.22 -6.67 1.70
CA TRP A 76 -10.63 -6.29 1.56
C TRP A 76 -11.59 -7.46 1.35
N SER A 77 -11.08 -8.69 1.38
CA SER A 77 -11.88 -9.93 1.31
C SER A 77 -12.72 -10.04 0.03
N TRP A 78 -12.23 -9.50 -1.10
CA TRP A 78 -12.81 -9.74 -2.42
C TRP A 78 -12.19 -11.01 -3.03
N PRO A 79 -12.93 -12.14 -3.07
CA PRO A 79 -12.34 -13.43 -3.41
C PRO A 79 -11.95 -13.58 -4.88
N ASP A 80 -12.57 -12.80 -5.77
CA ASP A 80 -12.41 -12.89 -7.24
C ASP A 80 -11.63 -11.69 -7.84
N ALA A 81 -10.89 -10.96 -7.00
CA ALA A 81 -10.07 -9.81 -7.40
C ALA A 81 -8.66 -10.19 -7.87
#